data_AF-A0A6B2LGW3-F1
#
_entry.id   AF-A0A6B2LGW3-F1
#
_cell.length_a   1.000
_cell.length_b   1.000
_cell.length_c   1.000
_cell.angle_alpha   90.00
_cell.angle_beta   90.00
_cell.angle_gamma   90.00
#
_symmetry.space_group_name_H-M   'P 1'
#
loop_
_entity.id
_entity.type
_entity.pdbx_description
1 polymer ?
#
loop_
_entity_poly.entity_id
_entity_poly.type
_entity_poly.pdbx_seq_one_letter_code
_entity_poly.pdbx_strand_id
1 'polypeptide(L)'
;MAHLILALTWQSVRIGLLSKVNIEQHPELVAMLEENEDVSKFLNVSPEHNLLRWFNFHLKRAGHQRRVNNFTTDIMDAENYLVLLQQIAPNVVSRGVHLEPDPQKRAEYVCYYAEQLKCPKLLTPKDIIEGNEKLNLAFTAYLFNKLPGLEVLEDNYAQQQALAQAEALMRQKFEEQERER
;
A
#
# COMPACT_ATOMS: atom_id res chain seq x y z
N MET A 1 -11.09 -21.34 -22.52
CA MET A 1 -9.84 -21.98 -22.03
C MET A 1 -8.78 -20.93 -21.65
N ALA A 2 -8.28 -20.09 -22.58
CA ALA A 2 -7.23 -19.10 -22.29
C ALA A 2 -7.58 -18.07 -21.20
N HIS A 3 -8.83 -17.55 -21.17
CA HIS A 3 -9.27 -16.61 -20.14
C HIS A 3 -9.27 -17.20 -18.71
N LEU A 4 -9.47 -18.52 -18.57
CA LEU A 4 -9.43 -19.19 -17.25
C LEU A 4 -8.00 -19.33 -16.74
N ILE A 5 -7.04 -19.63 -17.62
CA ILE A 5 -5.62 -19.71 -17.26
C ILE A 5 -5.11 -18.32 -16.83
N LEU A 6 -5.48 -17.26 -17.56
CA LEU A 6 -5.10 -15.90 -17.18
C LEU A 6 -5.75 -15.46 -15.86
N ALA A 7 -7.01 -15.84 -15.63
CA ALA A 7 -7.69 -15.56 -14.36
C ALA A 7 -7.02 -16.29 -13.18
N LEU A 8 -6.67 -17.57 -13.33
CA LEU A 8 -6.03 -18.35 -12.28
C LEU A 8 -4.60 -17.87 -11.99
N THR A 9 -3.81 -17.60 -13.02
CA THR A 9 -2.44 -17.06 -12.87
C THR A 9 -2.47 -15.71 -12.14
N TRP A 10 -3.39 -14.82 -12.49
CA TRP A 10 -3.60 -13.58 -11.75
C TRP A 10 -3.96 -13.84 -10.28
N GLN A 11 -4.88 -14.76 -9.99
CA GLN A 11 -5.25 -15.04 -8.59
C GLN A 11 -4.07 -15.57 -7.78
N SER A 12 -3.22 -16.43 -8.34
CA SER A 12 -2.00 -16.89 -7.65
C SER A 12 -1.04 -15.74 -7.34
N VAL A 13 -0.80 -14.84 -8.30
CA VAL A 13 0.05 -13.64 -8.08
C VAL A 13 -0.58 -12.72 -7.04
N ARG A 14 -1.88 -12.45 -7.15
CA ARG A 14 -2.63 -11.60 -6.21
C ARG A 14 -2.54 -12.14 -4.79
N ILE A 15 -2.81 -13.44 -4.58
CA ILE A 15 -2.69 -14.07 -3.27
C ILE A 15 -1.26 -13.93 -2.73
N GLY A 16 -0.23 -14.18 -3.55
CA GLY A 16 1.16 -14.07 -3.11
C GLY A 16 1.62 -12.66 -2.76
N LEU A 17 1.12 -11.63 -3.45
CA LEU A 17 1.45 -10.22 -3.17
C LEU A 17 0.71 -9.70 -1.94
N LEU A 18 -0.57 -10.07 -1.79
CA LEU A 18 -1.46 -9.56 -0.75
C LEU A 18 -1.39 -10.35 0.56
N SER A 19 -0.89 -11.58 0.55
CA SER A 19 -0.71 -12.39 1.77
C SER A 19 0.25 -11.76 2.79
N LYS A 20 1.09 -10.82 2.34
CA LYS A 20 1.99 -10.06 3.19
C LYS A 20 1.40 -8.74 3.66
N VAL A 21 0.28 -8.27 3.12
CA VAL A 21 -0.30 -6.97 3.49
C VAL A 21 -1.27 -7.15 4.65
N ASN A 22 -0.74 -7.48 5.82
CA ASN A 22 -1.51 -7.61 7.06
C ASN A 22 -0.63 -7.36 8.29
N ILE A 23 -1.27 -7.18 9.44
CA ILE A 23 -0.64 -6.80 10.71
C ILE A 23 0.24 -7.93 11.27
N GLU A 24 -0.04 -9.19 10.93
CA GLU A 24 0.77 -10.32 11.36
C GLU A 24 2.18 -10.26 10.75
N GLN A 25 2.30 -9.77 9.52
CA GLN A 25 3.58 -9.58 8.83
C GLN A 25 4.15 -8.17 9.01
N HIS A 26 3.29 -7.17 9.19
CA HIS A 26 3.65 -5.76 9.34
C HIS A 26 2.93 -5.12 10.53
N PRO A 27 3.38 -5.37 11.78
CA PRO A 27 2.77 -4.76 12.97
C PRO A 27 2.72 -3.24 12.92
N GLU A 28 3.64 -2.61 12.20
CA GLU A 28 3.71 -1.15 11.99
C GLU A 28 2.47 -0.56 11.29
N LEU A 29 1.61 -1.39 10.68
CA LEU A 29 0.30 -0.98 10.15
C LEU A 29 -0.59 -0.29 11.20
N VAL A 30 -0.39 -0.57 12.49
CA VAL A 30 -1.10 0.12 13.59
C VAL A 30 -0.86 1.63 13.60
N ALA A 31 0.24 2.12 12.99
CA ALA A 31 0.51 3.55 12.87
C ALA A 31 -0.56 4.29 12.04
N MET A 32 -1.34 3.55 11.24
CA MET A 32 -2.39 4.08 10.37
C MET A 32 -3.79 3.99 10.98
N LEU A 33 -3.93 3.49 12.21
CA LEU A 33 -5.21 3.43 12.91
C LEU A 33 -5.78 4.83 13.12
N GLU A 34 -7.07 4.99 12.87
CA GLU A 34 -7.79 6.23 13.20
C GLU A 34 -8.09 6.28 14.72
N GLU A 35 -8.22 7.48 15.29
CA GLU A 35 -8.27 7.75 16.75
C GLU A 35 -9.41 7.02 17.51
N ASN A 36 -10.35 6.38 16.82
CA ASN A 36 -11.45 5.62 17.41
C ASN A 36 -11.66 4.26 16.74
N GLU A 37 -10.68 3.78 15.97
CA GLU A 37 -10.78 2.49 15.32
C GLU A 37 -10.38 1.36 16.26
N ASP A 38 -11.24 0.36 16.35
CA ASP A 38 -10.98 -0.86 17.12
C ASP A 38 -9.92 -1.71 16.41
N VAL A 39 -8.79 -1.96 17.09
CA VAL A 39 -7.69 -2.81 16.61
C VAL A 39 -8.18 -4.18 16.14
N SER A 40 -9.19 -4.75 16.80
CA SER A 40 -9.78 -6.04 16.42
C SER A 40 -10.49 -5.98 15.07
N LYS A 41 -11.14 -4.85 14.74
CA LYS A 41 -11.76 -4.63 13.43
C LYS A 41 -10.70 -4.41 12.36
N PHE A 42 -9.64 -3.67 12.69
CA PHE A 42 -8.54 -3.41 11.78
C PHE A 42 -7.81 -4.71 11.36
N LEU A 43 -7.66 -5.67 12.27
CA LEU A 43 -7.11 -7.00 11.98
C LEU A 43 -7.89 -7.79 10.91
N ASN A 44 -9.17 -7.46 10.69
CA ASN A 44 -10.04 -8.14 9.72
C ASN A 44 -10.21 -7.36 8.41
N VAL A 45 -9.50 -6.24 8.24
CA VAL A 45 -9.53 -5.44 7.01
C VAL A 45 -8.86 -6.19 5.86
N SER A 46 -9.46 -6.16 4.67
CA SER A 46 -8.88 -6.83 3.51
C SER A 46 -7.53 -6.21 3.10
N PRO A 47 -6.59 -6.99 2.56
CA PRO A 47 -5.31 -6.48 2.07
C PRO A 47 -5.43 -5.28 1.12
N GLU A 48 -6.38 -5.30 0.18
CA GLU A 48 -6.58 -4.19 -0.75
C GLU A 48 -7.01 -2.90 -0.05
N HIS A 49 -7.86 -3.01 0.96
CA HIS A 49 -8.30 -1.86 1.73
C HIS A 49 -7.17 -1.33 2.63
N ASN A 50 -6.33 -2.22 3.17
CA ASN A 50 -5.09 -1.82 3.86
C ASN A 50 -4.13 -1.06 2.94
N LEU A 51 -4.00 -1.46 1.67
CA LEU A 51 -3.19 -0.70 0.70
C LEU A 51 -3.76 0.69 0.42
N LEU A 52 -5.09 0.83 0.31
CA LEU A 52 -5.73 2.15 0.16
C LEU A 52 -5.50 3.03 1.39
N ARG A 53 -5.61 2.46 2.60
CA ARG A 53 -5.33 3.18 3.86
C ARG A 53 -3.87 3.62 3.92
N TRP A 54 -2.94 2.73 3.59
CA TRP A 54 -1.52 3.01 3.51
C TRP A 54 -1.17 4.11 2.51
N PHE A 55 -1.73 4.04 1.31
CA PHE A 55 -1.55 5.07 0.30
C PHE A 55 -2.00 6.43 0.84
N ASN A 56 -3.21 6.49 1.39
CA ASN A 56 -3.79 7.73 1.92
C ASN A 56 -3.08 8.25 3.17
N PHE A 57 -2.54 7.38 4.01
CA PHE A 57 -1.72 7.77 5.16
C PHE A 57 -0.53 8.62 4.70
N HIS A 58 0.18 8.16 3.66
CA HIS A 58 1.30 8.90 3.08
C HIS A 58 0.87 10.18 2.37
N LEU A 59 -0.23 10.18 1.60
CA LEU A 59 -0.77 11.41 0.99
C LEU A 59 -1.12 12.46 2.05
N LYS A 60 -1.77 12.05 3.14
CA LYS A 60 -2.13 12.95 4.25
C LYS A 60 -0.87 13.53 4.89
N ARG A 61 0.17 12.73 5.14
CA ARG A 61 1.47 13.21 5.66
C ARG A 61 2.19 14.17 4.71
N ALA A 62 1.98 14.02 3.40
CA ALA A 62 2.46 14.97 2.39
C ALA A 62 1.69 16.29 2.36
N GLY A 63 0.58 16.42 3.11
CA GLY A 63 -0.35 17.54 2.99
C GLY A 63 -1.12 17.56 1.67
N HIS A 64 -1.16 16.42 0.95
CA HIS A 64 -1.86 16.31 -0.31
C HIS A 64 -3.38 16.22 -0.08
N GLN A 65 -4.14 16.97 -0.86
CA GLN A 65 -5.58 17.16 -0.63
C GLN A 65 -6.44 16.01 -1.16
N ARG A 66 -5.98 15.31 -2.21
CA ARG A 66 -6.71 14.19 -2.80
C ARG A 66 -6.54 12.93 -1.95
N ARG A 67 -7.54 12.07 -2.02
CA ARG A 67 -7.52 10.70 -1.48
C ARG A 67 -7.73 9.71 -2.61
N VAL A 68 -7.20 8.51 -2.42
CA VAL A 68 -7.33 7.37 -3.33
C VAL A 68 -8.31 6.37 -2.73
N ASN A 69 -9.39 6.07 -3.44
CA ASN A 69 -10.44 5.14 -3.02
C ASN A 69 -10.48 3.88 -3.91
N ASN A 70 -9.75 3.88 -5.02
CA ASN A 70 -9.63 2.79 -5.97
C ASN A 70 -8.27 2.82 -6.67
N PHE A 71 -7.86 1.69 -7.26
CA PHE A 71 -6.66 1.58 -8.09
C PHE A 71 -6.98 1.73 -9.59
N THR A 72 -7.99 2.54 -9.91
CA THR A 72 -8.40 2.85 -11.28
C THR A 72 -8.40 4.37 -11.49
N THR A 73 -9.55 5.02 -11.44
CA THR A 73 -9.71 6.45 -11.76
C THR A 73 -8.89 7.37 -10.88
N ASP A 74 -8.68 7.01 -9.61
CA ASP A 74 -8.05 7.91 -8.65
C ASP A 74 -6.54 8.03 -8.85
N ILE A 75 -5.94 7.15 -9.65
CA ILE A 75 -4.49 7.08 -9.89
C ILE A 75 -4.10 7.31 -11.35
N MET A 76 -5.08 7.38 -12.27
CA MET A 76 -4.86 7.40 -13.72
C MET A 76 -3.99 8.55 -14.19
N ASP A 77 -4.01 9.67 -13.47
CA ASP A 77 -3.24 10.85 -13.81
C ASP A 77 -1.81 10.82 -13.24
N ALA A 78 -1.42 9.73 -12.56
CA ALA A 78 -0.12 9.46 -11.94
C ALA A 78 0.31 10.42 -10.81
N GLU A 79 -0.48 11.43 -10.48
CA GLU A 79 -0.14 12.43 -9.45
C GLU A 79 0.01 11.79 -8.08
N ASN A 80 -1.01 11.04 -7.67
CA ASN A 80 -1.05 10.37 -6.38
C ASN A 80 0.14 9.41 -6.21
N TYR A 81 0.55 8.71 -7.27
CA TYR A 81 1.74 7.87 -7.23
C TYR A 81 3.01 8.67 -7.01
N LEU A 82 3.20 9.79 -7.70
CA LEU A 82 4.39 10.61 -7.52
C LEU A 82 4.47 11.23 -6.12
N VAL A 83 3.34 11.65 -5.56
CA VAL A 83 3.27 12.13 -4.16
C VAL A 83 3.62 11.00 -3.18
N LEU A 84 3.06 9.80 -3.37
CA LEU A 84 3.38 8.62 -2.56
C LEU A 84 4.87 8.27 -2.64
N LEU A 85 5.41 8.13 -3.85
CA LEU A 85 6.81 7.79 -4.08
C LEU A 85 7.77 8.83 -3.46
N GLN A 86 7.40 10.11 -3.51
CA GLN A 86 8.13 11.18 -2.83
C GLN A 86 8.16 11.03 -1.31
N GLN A 87 7.07 10.55 -0.71
CA GLN A 87 6.98 10.32 0.74
C GLN A 87 7.79 9.12 1.19
N ILE A 88 7.67 8.00 0.49
CA ILE A 88 8.31 6.74 0.91
C ILE A 88 9.78 6.65 0.50
N ALA A 89 10.22 7.46 -0.47
CA ALA A 89 11.61 7.48 -0.94
C ALA A 89 12.11 8.90 -1.29
N PRO A 90 12.16 9.82 -0.31
CA PRO A 90 12.48 11.24 -0.56
C PRO A 90 13.89 11.50 -1.06
N ASN A 91 14.82 10.55 -0.84
CA ASN A 91 16.21 10.64 -1.31
C ASN A 91 16.37 10.21 -2.78
N VAL A 92 15.35 9.58 -3.37
CA VAL A 92 15.39 9.07 -4.75
C VAL A 92 14.46 9.91 -5.63
N VAL A 93 13.27 10.23 -5.13
CA VAL A 93 12.28 11.00 -5.87
C VAL A 93 12.46 12.49 -5.62
N SER A 94 12.51 13.25 -6.71
CA SER A 94 12.74 14.69 -6.67
C SER A 94 11.48 15.46 -6.31
N ARG A 95 11.62 16.42 -5.39
CA ARG A 95 10.51 17.25 -4.91
C ARG A 95 9.83 17.96 -6.08
N GLY A 96 8.50 18.03 -6.03
CA GLY A 96 7.69 18.73 -7.02
C GLY A 96 7.45 17.99 -8.33
N VAL A 97 7.97 16.77 -8.52
CA VAL A 97 7.77 16.02 -9.78
C VAL A 97 6.29 15.71 -10.08
N HIS A 98 5.44 15.64 -9.04
CA HIS A 98 3.98 15.50 -9.18
C HIS A 98 3.30 16.71 -9.85
N LEU A 99 3.98 17.86 -9.92
CA LEU A 99 3.50 19.09 -10.55
C LEU A 99 3.72 19.12 -12.07
N GLU A 100 4.35 18.11 -12.66
CA GLU A 100 4.46 17.99 -14.11
C GLU A 100 3.04 18.01 -14.74
N PRO A 101 2.74 18.95 -15.65
CA PRO A 101 1.38 19.14 -16.17
C PRO A 101 0.90 18.00 -17.08
N ASP A 102 1.81 17.28 -17.74
CA ASP A 102 1.45 16.20 -18.64
C ASP A 102 1.28 14.87 -17.86
N PRO A 103 0.07 14.29 -17.79
CA PRO A 103 -0.16 13.03 -17.08
C PRO A 103 0.65 11.87 -17.69
N GLN A 104 0.89 11.88 -19.01
CA GLN A 104 1.71 10.86 -19.66
C GLN A 104 3.15 10.91 -19.14
N LYS A 105 3.74 12.11 -19.03
CA LYS A 105 5.08 12.28 -18.45
C LYS A 105 5.11 11.95 -16.96
N ARG A 106 4.05 12.28 -16.21
CA ARG A 106 3.94 11.86 -14.80
C ARG A 106 3.97 10.34 -14.68
N ALA A 107 3.24 9.62 -15.53
CA ALA A 107 3.24 8.16 -15.54
C ALA A 107 4.62 7.58 -15.93
N GLU A 108 5.33 8.22 -16.86
CA GLU A 108 6.72 7.90 -17.18
C GLU A 108 7.66 8.11 -15.98
N TYR A 109 7.48 9.20 -15.21
CA TYR A 109 8.24 9.43 -13.98
C TYR A 109 7.95 8.38 -12.91
N VAL A 110 6.69 7.92 -12.77
CA VAL A 110 6.36 6.82 -11.85
C VAL A 110 7.17 5.57 -12.18
N CYS A 111 7.17 5.17 -13.47
CA CYS A 111 7.96 4.02 -13.92
C CYS A 111 9.47 4.24 -13.76
N TYR A 112 9.97 5.43 -14.09
CA TYR A 112 11.38 5.77 -13.92
C TYR A 112 11.84 5.63 -12.46
N TYR A 113 11.12 6.22 -11.51
CA TYR A 113 11.46 6.13 -10.10
C TYR A 113 11.25 4.73 -9.54
N ALA A 114 10.25 3.98 -10.01
CA ALA A 114 10.10 2.58 -9.67
C ALA A 114 11.36 1.77 -10.04
N GLU A 115 11.93 2.01 -11.22
CA GLU A 115 13.20 1.39 -11.63
C GLU A 115 14.39 1.83 -10.76
N GLN A 116 14.47 3.12 -10.39
CA GLN A 116 15.51 3.61 -9.47
C GLN A 116 15.42 2.93 -8.10
N LEU A 117 14.20 2.71 -7.62
CA LEU A 117 13.89 1.97 -6.40
C LEU A 117 14.05 0.45 -6.56
N LYS A 118 14.54 -0.04 -7.70
CA LYS A 118 14.72 -1.46 -8.00
C LYS A 118 13.43 -2.28 -7.93
N CYS A 119 12.30 -1.67 -8.27
CA CYS A 119 11.04 -2.40 -8.45
C CYS A 119 11.09 -3.18 -9.78
N PRO A 120 10.52 -4.40 -9.84
CA PRO A 120 10.33 -5.09 -11.11
C PRO A 120 9.42 -4.27 -12.03
N LYS A 121 9.59 -4.43 -13.34
CA LYS A 121 8.75 -3.80 -14.36
C LYS A 121 7.35 -4.42 -14.40
N LEU A 122 6.55 -4.13 -13.36
CA LEU A 122 5.17 -4.62 -13.21
C LEU A 122 4.15 -3.73 -13.91
N LEU A 123 4.53 -2.49 -14.22
CA LEU A 123 3.62 -1.41 -14.61
C LEU A 123 4.27 -0.56 -15.70
N THR A 124 3.51 -0.23 -16.74
CA THR A 124 3.89 0.73 -17.77
C THR A 124 3.12 2.04 -17.62
N PRO A 125 3.56 3.15 -18.25
CA PRO A 125 2.82 4.41 -18.21
C PRO A 125 1.39 4.27 -18.75
N LYS A 126 1.22 3.44 -19.79
CA LYS A 126 -0.09 3.14 -20.39
C LYS A 126 -1.03 2.46 -19.38
N ASP A 127 -0.53 1.50 -18.60
CA ASP A 127 -1.33 0.78 -17.60
C ASP A 127 -1.84 1.70 -16.48
N ILE A 128 -1.07 2.75 -16.14
CA ILE A 128 -1.49 3.79 -15.20
C ILE A 128 -2.61 4.62 -15.84
N ILE A 129 -2.34 5.18 -17.02
CA ILE A 129 -3.26 6.10 -17.72
C ILE A 129 -4.58 5.43 -18.08
N GLU A 130 -4.57 4.14 -18.41
CA GLU A 130 -5.78 3.35 -18.68
C GLU A 130 -6.47 2.83 -17.41
N GLY A 131 -5.87 3.04 -16.23
CA GLY A 131 -6.46 2.64 -14.95
C GLY A 131 -6.55 1.13 -14.78
N ASN A 132 -5.53 0.37 -15.20
CA ASN A 132 -5.50 -1.08 -15.07
C ASN A 132 -5.44 -1.49 -13.60
N GLU A 133 -6.59 -1.78 -13.01
CA GLU A 133 -6.74 -2.05 -11.57
C GLU A 133 -5.77 -3.10 -11.05
N LYS A 134 -5.60 -4.20 -11.79
CA LYS A 134 -4.80 -5.34 -11.37
C LYS A 134 -3.31 -4.98 -11.29
N LEU A 135 -2.80 -4.31 -12.32
CA LEU A 135 -1.39 -3.93 -12.37
C LEU A 135 -1.07 -2.83 -11.35
N ASN A 136 -1.98 -1.87 -11.19
CA ASN A 136 -1.83 -0.81 -10.19
C ASN A 136 -1.91 -1.35 -8.75
N LEU A 137 -2.83 -2.27 -8.47
CA LEU A 137 -2.89 -2.98 -7.19
C LEU A 137 -1.59 -3.76 -6.94
N ALA A 138 -1.12 -4.53 -7.93
CA ALA A 138 0.12 -5.31 -7.80
C ALA A 138 1.35 -4.42 -7.55
N PHE A 139 1.46 -3.31 -8.28
CA PHE A 139 2.52 -2.33 -8.10
C PHE A 139 2.47 -1.70 -6.70
N THR A 140 1.29 -1.29 -6.25
CA THR A 140 1.09 -0.72 -4.89
C THR A 140 1.44 -1.72 -3.80
N ALA A 141 1.00 -2.98 -3.93
CA ALA A 141 1.34 -4.05 -3.00
C ALA A 141 2.85 -4.30 -2.94
N TYR A 142 3.53 -4.24 -4.09
CA TYR A 142 4.98 -4.37 -4.14
C TYR A 142 5.68 -3.21 -3.44
N LEU A 143 5.24 -1.97 -3.68
CA LEU A 143 5.78 -0.78 -3.00
C LEU A 143 5.60 -0.89 -1.49
N PHE A 144 4.41 -1.28 -1.02
CA PHE A 144 4.14 -1.50 0.41
C PHE A 144 5.10 -2.53 1.01
N ASN A 145 5.18 -3.73 0.41
CA ASN A 145 6.03 -4.81 0.91
C ASN A 145 7.52 -4.43 0.95
N LYS A 146 7.96 -3.51 0.08
CA LYS A 146 9.37 -3.09 -0.02
C LYS A 146 9.70 -1.88 0.82
N LEU A 147 8.80 -0.90 0.86
CA LEU A 147 8.96 0.41 1.47
C LEU A 147 7.67 0.78 2.21
N PRO A 148 7.33 0.14 3.34
CA PRO A 148 6.13 0.49 4.09
C PRO A 148 6.16 1.96 4.55
N GLY A 149 7.33 2.46 4.96
CA GLY A 149 7.47 3.85 5.44
C GLY A 149 6.61 4.15 6.67
N LEU A 150 6.26 3.11 7.44
CA LEU A 150 5.50 3.20 8.67
C LEU A 150 6.47 3.09 9.84
N GLU A 151 6.50 4.12 10.68
CA GLU A 151 7.28 4.14 11.91
C GLU A 151 6.32 4.42 13.06
N VAL A 152 6.30 3.53 14.05
CA VAL A 152 5.65 3.77 15.32
C VAL A 152 6.59 4.67 16.13
N LEU A 153 6.17 5.91 16.37
CA LEU A 153 7.01 6.86 17.11
C LEU A 153 7.01 6.50 18.60
N GLU A 154 8.19 6.46 19.22
CA GLU A 154 8.34 6.11 20.64
C GLU A 154 7.54 7.04 21.57
N ASP A 155 7.38 8.31 21.19
CA ASP A 155 6.63 9.29 21.98
C ASP A 155 5.12 9.26 21.67
N ASN A 156 4.68 8.47 20.69
CA ASN A 156 3.26 8.35 20.35
C ASN A 156 2.60 7.22 21.14
N TYR A 157 2.17 7.57 22.36
CA TYR A 157 1.55 6.64 23.30
C TYR A 157 0.34 5.90 22.71
N ALA A 158 -0.47 6.56 21.87
CA ALA A 158 -1.62 5.92 21.24
C ALA A 158 -1.21 4.81 20.26
N GLN A 159 -0.18 5.06 19.43
CA GLN A 159 0.34 4.04 18.52
C GLN A 159 1.00 2.87 19.27
N GLN A 160 1.71 3.16 20.37
CA GLN A 160 2.30 2.12 21.22
C GLN A 160 1.25 1.25 21.89
N GLN A 161 0.18 1.85 22.43
CA GLN A 161 -0.94 1.11 22.99
C GLN A 161 -1.61 0.22 21.95
N ALA A 162 -1.82 0.75 20.75
CA ALA A 162 -2.43 -0.01 19.65
C ALA A 162 -1.54 -1.17 19.20
N LEU A 163 -0.22 -0.99 19.14
CA LEU A 163 0.74 -2.05 18.84
C LEU A 163 0.67 -3.17 19.90
N ALA A 164 0.75 -2.81 21.18
CA ALA A 164 0.67 -3.78 22.28
C ALA A 164 -0.68 -4.54 22.28
N GLN A 165 -1.78 -3.85 21.98
CA GLN A 165 -3.09 -4.47 21.84
C GLN A 165 -3.14 -5.44 20.65
N ALA A 166 -2.57 -5.06 19.50
CA ALA A 166 -2.51 -5.92 18.32
C ALA A 166 -1.70 -7.19 18.61
N GLU A 167 -0.52 -7.06 19.23
CA GLU A 167 0.33 -8.19 19.63
C GLU A 167 -0.38 -9.15 20.58
N ALA A 168 -1.09 -8.61 21.59
CA ALA A 168 -1.87 -9.43 22.52
C ALA A 168 -2.99 -10.20 21.82
N LEU A 169 -3.73 -9.56 20.92
CA LEU A 169 -4.80 -10.19 20.14
C LEU A 169 -4.25 -11.28 19.19
N MET A 170 -3.14 -11.01 18.52
CA MET A 170 -2.49 -11.98 17.63
C MET A 170 -2.03 -13.21 18.40
N ARG A 171 -1.42 -13.01 19.58
CA ARG A 171 -1.03 -14.12 20.46
C ARG A 171 -2.22 -14.95 20.92
N GLN A 172 -3.32 -14.32 21.33
CA GLN A 172 -4.54 -15.03 21.72
C GLN A 172 -5.11 -15.87 20.58
N LYS A 173 -5.22 -15.30 19.37
CA LYS A 173 -5.68 -16.03 18.18
C LYS A 173 -4.80 -17.24 17.86
N PHE A 174 -3.49 -17.09 18.00
CA PHE A 174 -2.55 -18.20 17.79
C PHE A 174 -2.76 -19.31 18.83
N GLU A 175 -2.85 -18.96 20.11
CA GLU A 175 -3.10 -19.92 21.19
C GLU A 175 -4.46 -20.63 21.06
N GLU A 176 -5.51 -19.93 20.59
CA GLU A 176 -6.81 -20.53 20.30
C GLU A 176 -6.73 -21.53 19.14
N GLN A 177 -6.05 -21.17 18.04
CA GLN A 177 -5.84 -22.08 16.91
C GLN A 177 -5.03 -23.32 17.27
N GLU A 178 -4.08 -23.22 18.22
CA GLU A 178 -3.34 -24.39 18.72
C GLU A 178 -4.20 -25.27 19.62
N ARG A 179 -5.12 -24.71 20.41
CA ARG A 179 -6.05 -25.50 21.25
C ARG A 179 -7.08 -26.26 20.43
N GLU A 180 -7.38 -25.79 19.23
CA GLU A 180 -8.35 -26.40 18.30
C GLU A 180 -7.74 -27.45 17.36
N ARG A 181 -6.41 -27.63 17.38
CA ARG A 181 -5.66 -28.64 16.59
C ARG A 181 -5.38 -29.90 17.39
#